data_AF-A0A9E3EAF9-F1
#
_entry.id   AF-A0A9E3EAF9-F1
#
_cell.length_a   1.000
_cell.length_b   1.000
_cell.length_c   1.000
_cell.angle_alpha   90.00
_cell.angle_beta   90.00
_cell.angle_gamma   90.00
#
_symmetry.space_group_name_H-M   'P 1'
#
loop_
_entity.id
_entity.type
_entity.pdbx_description
1 polymer ?
#
loop_
_entity_poly.entity_id
_entity_poly.type
_entity_poly.pdbx_seq_one_letter_code
_entity_poly.pdbx_strand_id
1 'polypeptide(L)'
;MFARKIRVSYEADGKRHSCPLKWLDSFSMRSFTNASRFDDTLPVEDGRMEVGTRVELDELARAMEDWFRRKSYLPGDAHLTIEEG
;
A
#
# COMPACT_ATOMS: atom_id res chain seq x y z
N MET A 1 -5.05 -12.43 12.03
CA MET A 1 -6.10 -12.97 11.15
C MET A 1 -6.23 -11.97 10.01
N PHE A 2 -5.74 -12.33 8.83
CA PHE A 2 -5.85 -11.51 7.62
C PHE A 2 -7.27 -11.68 7.08
N ALA A 3 -7.98 -10.58 6.85
CA ALA A 3 -9.44 -10.65 6.64
C ALA A 3 -9.99 -9.68 5.61
N ARG A 4 -9.35 -8.53 5.38
CA ARG A 4 -9.86 -7.50 4.46
C ARG A 4 -9.04 -7.51 3.18
N LYS A 5 -9.71 -7.66 2.04
CA LYS A 5 -9.08 -7.51 0.73
C LYS A 5 -9.16 -6.04 0.36
N ILE A 6 -8.02 -5.49 -0.01
CA ILE A 6 -7.91 -4.10 -0.43
C ILE A 6 -7.30 -4.02 -1.82
N ARG A 7 -7.72 -3.00 -2.57
CA ARG A 7 -7.14 -2.62 -3.83
C ARG A 7 -6.28 -1.37 -3.63
N VAL A 8 -5.02 -1.45 -4.03
CA VAL A 8 -4.05 -0.36 -3.94
C VAL A 8 -3.79 0.15 -5.35
N SER A 9 -4.16 1.39 -5.59
CA SER A 9 -3.95 2.07 -6.86
C SER A 9 -3.20 3.37 -6.64
N TYR A 10 -2.55 3.87 -7.66
CA TYR A 10 -2.04 5.23 -7.67
C TYR A 10 -2.54 5.96 -8.90
N GLU A 11 -2.85 7.24 -8.75
CA GLU A 11 -3.18 8.12 -9.86
C GLU A 11 -1.93 8.91 -10.23
N ALA A 12 -1.56 8.88 -11.52
CA ALA A 12 -0.47 9.68 -12.09
C ALA A 12 -0.92 10.18 -13.46
N ASP A 13 -0.66 11.45 -13.80
CA ASP A 13 -1.07 12.05 -15.08
C ASP A 13 -2.57 11.85 -15.40
N GLY A 14 -3.43 11.87 -14.38
CA GLY A 14 -4.88 11.65 -14.51
C GLY A 14 -5.28 10.21 -14.89
N LYS A 15 -4.36 9.25 -14.78
CA LYS A 15 -4.62 7.82 -15.00
C LYS A 15 -4.43 7.05 -13.71
N ARG A 16 -5.40 6.18 -13.42
CA ARG A 16 -5.31 5.23 -12.31
C ARG A 16 -4.53 3.98 -12.75
N HIS A 17 -3.48 3.67 -12.02
CA HIS A 17 -2.61 2.53 -12.22
C HIS A 17 -2.66 1.60 -11.00
N SER A 18 -2.69 0.29 -11.22
CA SER A 18 -2.51 -0.68 -10.14
C SER A 18 -1.07 -0.60 -9.62
N CYS A 19 -0.89 -0.57 -8.29
CA CYS A 19 0.45 -0.61 -7.71
C CYS A 19 1.14 -1.94 -8.02
N PRO A 20 2.36 -1.94 -8.61
CA PRO A 20 3.09 -3.17 -8.88
C PRO A 20 3.32 -4.01 -7.62
N LEU A 21 3.16 -5.33 -7.72
CA LEU A 21 3.35 -6.29 -6.64
C LEU A 21 4.72 -6.12 -5.98
N LYS A 22 5.76 -5.86 -6.77
CA LYS A 22 7.12 -5.60 -6.27
C LYS A 22 7.19 -4.41 -5.30
N TRP A 23 6.38 -3.37 -5.50
CA TRP A 23 6.34 -2.22 -4.60
C TRP A 23 5.63 -2.58 -3.29
N LEU A 24 4.52 -3.31 -3.40
CA LEU A 24 3.73 -3.81 -2.27
C LEU A 24 4.57 -4.78 -1.42
N ASP A 25 5.31 -5.67 -2.07
CA ASP A 25 6.25 -6.62 -1.45
C ASP A 25 7.39 -5.88 -0.75
N SER A 26 8.00 -4.88 -1.42
CA SER A 26 9.05 -4.06 -0.78
C SER A 26 8.54 -3.23 0.40
N PHE A 27 7.26 -2.87 0.44
CA PHE A 27 6.65 -2.22 1.61
C PHE A 27 6.44 -3.23 2.74
N SER A 28 5.91 -4.41 2.42
CA SER A 28 5.54 -5.46 3.39
C SER A 28 6.76 -6.14 4.01
N MET A 29 7.88 -6.24 3.28
CA MET A 29 9.16 -6.74 3.82
C MET A 29 9.82 -5.82 4.86
N ARG A 30 9.29 -4.61 5.08
CA ARG A 30 9.91 -3.61 5.95
C ARG A 30 9.54 -3.84 7.42
N SER A 31 10.37 -4.57 8.16
CA SER A 31 10.30 -4.67 9.63
C SER A 31 10.64 -3.35 10.39
N PHE A 32 10.46 -2.16 9.80
CA PHE A 32 11.08 -0.91 10.30
C PHE A 32 10.18 0.33 10.29
N THR A 33 8.87 0.18 10.38
CA THR A 33 8.07 1.18 11.10
C THR A 33 7.92 0.62 12.50
N ASN A 34 8.30 1.35 13.54
CA ASN A 34 8.23 0.98 14.96
C ASN A 34 6.76 0.84 15.46
N ALA A 35 5.91 0.30 14.58
CA ALA A 35 4.48 0.34 14.50
C ALA A 35 4.06 -1.02 13.92
N SER A 36 4.06 -2.04 14.77
CA SER A 36 3.66 -3.42 14.47
C SER A 36 2.23 -3.57 13.91
N ARG A 37 1.49 -2.47 13.89
CA ARG A 37 0.16 -2.30 13.29
C ARG A 37 0.09 -2.58 11.79
N PHE A 38 1.21 -2.56 11.06
CA PHE A 38 1.24 -2.85 9.62
C PHE A 38 1.87 -4.23 9.30
N ASP A 39 2.25 -5.00 10.31
CA ASP A 39 2.78 -6.35 10.13
C ASP A 39 1.71 -7.31 9.60
N ASP A 40 0.43 -7.00 9.84
CA ASP A 40 -0.71 -7.73 9.30
C ASP A 40 -1.05 -7.26 7.86
N THR A 41 -0.06 -7.10 6.98
CA THR A 41 -0.28 -6.81 5.54
C THR A 41 0.36 -7.89 4.68
N LEU A 42 -0.38 -8.38 3.68
CA LEU A 42 0.05 -9.45 2.78
C LEU A 42 -0.23 -9.07 1.32
N PRO A 43 0.79 -8.80 0.51
CA PRO A 43 0.62 -8.52 -0.91
C PRO A 43 0.28 -9.81 -1.68
N VAL A 44 -0.72 -9.74 -2.57
CA VAL A 44 -1.24 -10.93 -3.29
C VAL A 44 -0.94 -10.86 -4.78
N GLU A 45 -1.25 -9.73 -5.42
CA GLU A 45 -1.06 -9.49 -6.85
C GLU A 45 -0.92 -7.97 -7.09
N ASP A 46 -0.70 -7.56 -8.35
CA ASP A 46 -0.63 -6.14 -8.71
C ASP A 46 -1.90 -5.40 -8.27
N GLY A 47 -1.70 -4.41 -7.40
CA GLY A 47 -2.73 -3.58 -6.83
C GLY A 47 -3.69 -4.32 -5.88
N ARG A 48 -3.37 -5.52 -5.40
CA ARG A 48 -4.16 -6.18 -4.34
C ARG A 48 -3.32 -6.60 -3.15
N MET A 49 -3.88 -6.34 -1.97
CA MET A 49 -3.31 -6.78 -0.70
C MET A 49 -4.42 -7.28 0.22
N GLU A 50 -4.03 -8.14 1.15
CA GLU A 50 -4.84 -8.50 2.30
C GLU A 50 -4.30 -7.80 3.54
N VAL A 51 -5.20 -7.27 4.36
CA VAL A 51 -4.84 -6.58 5.60
C VAL A 51 -5.62 -7.12 6.78
N GLY A 52 -5.01 -7.04 7.96
CA GLY A 52 -5.65 -7.36 9.23
C GLY A 52 -6.82 -6.43 9.53
N THR A 53 -7.77 -6.90 10.33
CA THR A 53 -8.95 -6.11 10.74
C THR A 53 -8.61 -4.86 11.56
N ARG A 54 -7.41 -4.81 12.15
CA ARG A 54 -6.92 -3.67 12.95
C ARG A 54 -6.16 -2.63 12.13
N VAL A 55 -5.99 -2.87 10.82
CA VAL A 55 -5.28 -1.96 9.94
C VAL A 55 -6.24 -0.86 9.48
N GLU A 56 -5.98 0.36 9.92
CA GLU A 56 -6.67 1.57 9.46
C GLU A 56 -6.21 1.91 8.03
N LEU A 57 -7.14 1.92 7.08
CA LEU A 57 -6.82 2.06 5.65
C LEU A 57 -6.28 3.45 5.30
N ASP A 58 -6.81 4.51 5.89
CA ASP A 58 -6.32 5.88 5.70
C ASP A 58 -4.87 6.05 6.14
N GLU A 59 -4.52 5.49 7.30
CA GLU A 59 -3.15 5.56 7.79
C GLU A 59 -2.21 4.64 7.00
N LEU A 60 -2.69 3.47 6.56
CA LEU A 60 -1.96 2.61 5.64
C LEU A 60 -1.66 3.33 4.32
N ALA A 61 -2.65 3.99 3.72
CA ALA A 61 -2.48 4.74 2.48
C ALA A 61 -1.42 5.83 2.61
N ARG A 62 -1.47 6.62 3.68
CA ARG A 62 -0.45 7.66 3.96
C ARG A 62 0.94 7.07 4.15
N ALA A 63 1.06 5.97 4.90
CA ALA A 63 2.34 5.31 5.16
C ALA A 63 2.94 4.71 3.87
N MET A 64 2.10 4.07 3.04
CA MET A 64 2.50 3.53 1.75
C MET A 64 2.94 4.63 0.78
N GLU A 65 2.18 5.74 0.71
CA GLU A 65 2.52 6.86 -0.15
C GLU A 65 3.86 7.49 0.24
N ASP A 66 4.07 7.79 1.51
CA ASP A 66 5.33 8.33 2.02
C ASP A 66 6.51 7.39 1.72
N TRP A 67 6.32 6.08 1.91
CA TRP A 67 7.34 5.08 1.58
C TRP A 67 7.66 5.03 0.09
N PHE A 68 6.64 5.00 -0.77
CA PHE A 68 6.83 4.96 -2.21
C PHE A 68 7.50 6.22 -2.73
N ARG A 69 7.20 7.39 -2.16
CA ARG A 69 7.95 8.64 -2.45
C ARG A 69 9.41 8.54 -2.02
N ARG A 70 9.71 8.02 -0.83
CA ARG A 70 11.11 7.79 -0.37
C ARG A 70 11.89 6.82 -1.26
N LYS A 71 11.20 5.85 -1.86
CA LYS A 71 11.78 4.88 -2.79
C LYS A 71 11.77 5.34 -4.25
N SER A 72 11.28 6.56 -4.53
CA SER A 72 11.10 7.10 -5.88
C SER A 72 10.25 6.18 -6.78
N TYR A 73 9.29 5.47 -6.20
CA TYR A 73 8.33 4.63 -6.92
C TYR A 73 7.19 5.47 -7.47
N LEU A 74 6.64 6.37 -6.64
CA LEU A 74 5.59 7.29 -7.07
C LEU A 74 6.17 8.53 -7.76
N PRO A 75 5.60 8.94 -8.91
CA PRO A 75 5.81 10.28 -9.47
C PRO A 75 5.47 11.39 -8.48
N GLY A 76 6.03 12.58 -8.66
CA GLY A 76 5.88 13.69 -7.70
C GLY A 76 4.44 14.16 -7.50
N ASP A 77 3.65 14.12 -8.56
CA ASP A 77 2.22 14.46 -8.61
C ASP A 77 1.30 13.27 -8.32
N ALA A 78 1.85 12.07 -8.15
CA ALA A 78 1.03 10.89 -7.99
C ALA A 78 0.46 10.75 -6.58
N HIS A 79 -0.76 10.22 -6.50
CA HIS A 79 -1.47 9.99 -5.24
C HIS A 79 -1.89 8.54 -5.09
N LEU A 80 -1.67 7.97 -3.91
CA LEU A 80 -2.05 6.59 -3.62
C LEU A 80 -3.48 6.52 -3.05
N THR A 81 -4.26 5.56 -3.53
CA THR A 81 -5.62 5.30 -3.08
C THR A 81 -5.75 3.84 -2.68
N ILE A 82 -6.36 3.61 -1.52
CA ILE A 82 -6.70 2.27 -1.03
C ILE A 82 -8.21 2.17 -0.92
N GLU A 83 -8.78 1.14 -1.52
CA GLU A 83 -10.21 0.86 -1.52
C GLU A 83 -10.44 -0.58 -1.02
N GLU A 84 -11.52 -0.82 -0.27
CA GLU A 84 -11.93 -2.20 0.04
C GLU A 84 -12.52 -2.87 -1.20
N GLY A 85 -12.12 -4.11 -1.45
CA GLY A 85 -12.43 -4.87 -2.66
C GLY A 85 -13.18 -6.16 -2.42
#